data_AF-A0A2X0RK80-F1
#
_entry.id   AF-A0A2X0RK80-F1
#
_cell.length_a   1.000
_cell.length_b   1.000
_cell.length_c   1.000
_cell.angle_alpha   90.00
_cell.angle_beta   90.00
_cell.angle_gamma   90.00
#
_symmetry.space_group_name_H-M   'P 1'
#
loop_
_entity.id
_entity.type
_entity.pdbx_description
1 polymer ?
#
loop_
_entity_poly.entity_id
_entity_poly.type
_entity_poly.pdbx_seq_one_letter_code
_entity_poly.pdbx_strand_id
1 'polypeptide(L)'
;MHVGLHIDNPALQHGDALTMAFLTLGLIQLFHAINSKYLHQSIFRKHTFSNKWFNGAIIISALVMSAVELPFMTRFFDITELNGAQWAVVLIAGLCMILIVEIVKFFERRAGKR
;
A
#
# COMPACT_ATOMS: atom_id res chain seq x y z
N MET A 1 12.68 -1.74 -17.17
CA MET A 1 11.22 -1.75 -16.91
C MET A 1 10.60 -0.73 -17.84
N HIS A 2 9.66 -1.13 -18.69
CA HIS A 2 9.06 -0.28 -19.74
C HIS A 2 7.66 0.24 -19.31
N VAL A 3 7.49 0.58 -18.04
CA VAL A 3 6.20 0.99 -17.46
C VAL A 3 6.38 2.35 -16.79
N GLY A 4 5.82 3.42 -17.37
CA GLY A 4 5.89 4.77 -16.84
C GLY A 4 5.51 5.86 -17.86
N LEU A 5 5.13 7.04 -17.38
CA LEU A 5 4.84 8.20 -18.24
C LEU A 5 6.11 8.80 -18.85
N HIS A 6 7.23 8.70 -18.13
CA HIS A 6 8.47 9.40 -18.46
C HIS A 6 9.63 8.47 -18.85
N ILE A 7 9.36 7.33 -19.49
CA ILE A 7 10.39 6.32 -19.83
C ILE A 7 11.49 6.90 -20.73
N ASP A 8 11.17 7.88 -21.57
CA ASP A 8 12.15 8.47 -22.48
C ASP A 8 12.90 9.68 -21.87
N ASN A 9 12.57 10.10 -20.64
CA ASN A 9 13.19 11.25 -19.98
C ASN A 9 13.84 10.85 -18.62
N PRO A 10 15.17 10.62 -18.59
CA PRO A 10 15.88 10.17 -17.40
C PRO A 10 15.71 11.10 -16.18
N ALA A 11 15.53 12.40 -16.39
CA ALA A 11 15.36 13.36 -15.30
C ALA A 11 14.02 13.18 -14.56
N LEU A 12 12.98 12.74 -15.28
CA LEU A 12 11.63 12.57 -14.73
C LEU A 12 11.38 11.15 -14.21
N GLN A 13 12.11 10.15 -14.72
CA GLN A 13 12.05 8.76 -14.21
C GLN A 13 12.35 8.65 -12.70
N HIS A 14 13.23 9.51 -12.18
CA HIS A 14 13.57 9.50 -10.75
C HIS A 14 12.37 9.92 -9.88
N GLY A 15 11.62 10.94 -10.31
CA GLY A 15 10.41 11.39 -9.62
C GLY A 15 9.29 10.34 -9.66
N ASP A 16 9.10 9.70 -10.81
CA ASP A 16 8.17 8.57 -10.97
C ASP A 16 8.50 7.45 -9.97
N ALA A 17 9.78 7.05 -9.89
CA ALA A 17 10.23 6.00 -8.98
C ALA A 17 10.05 6.38 -7.50
N LEU A 18 10.36 7.63 -7.12
CA LEU A 18 10.20 8.11 -5.75
C LEU A 18 8.72 8.12 -5.34
N THR A 19 7.86 8.60 -6.22
CA THR A 19 6.40 8.62 -6.01
C THR A 19 5.83 7.20 -5.87
N MET A 20 6.23 6.30 -6.78
CA MET A 20 5.83 4.89 -6.70
C MET A 20 6.32 4.25 -5.40
N ALA A 21 7.56 4.52 -4.97
CA ALA A 21 8.09 4.00 -3.73
C ALA A 21 7.33 4.52 -2.50
N PHE A 22 7.03 5.83 -2.46
CA PHE A 22 6.26 6.45 -1.39
C PHE A 22 4.86 5.84 -1.26
N LEU A 23 4.12 5.76 -2.38
CA LEU A 23 2.78 5.18 -2.39
C LEU A 23 2.79 3.69 -2.05
N THR A 24 3.79 2.95 -2.53
CA THR A 24 3.96 1.53 -2.17
C THR A 24 4.20 1.37 -0.68
N LEU A 25 5.07 2.18 -0.07
CA LEU A 25 5.31 2.17 1.38
C LEU A 25 4.05 2.53 2.16
N GLY A 26 3.26 3.51 1.71
CA GLY A 26 1.99 3.87 2.31
C GLY A 26 0.98 2.72 2.28
N LEU A 27 0.85 2.04 1.14
CA LEU A 27 -0.01 0.87 1.01
C LEU A 27 0.45 -0.30 1.88
N ILE A 28 1.76 -0.56 1.94
CA ILE A 28 2.33 -1.58 2.82
C ILE A 28 1.95 -1.30 4.27
N GLN A 29 2.08 -0.06 4.75
CA GLN A 29 1.72 0.33 6.11
C GLN A 29 0.21 0.16 6.35
N LEU A 30 -0.63 0.55 5.40
CA LEU A 30 -2.07 0.40 5.50
C LEU A 30 -2.50 -1.07 5.60
N PHE A 31 -1.96 -1.93 4.73
CA PHE A 31 -2.24 -3.36 4.76
C PHE A 31 -1.64 -4.06 5.97
N HIS A 32 -0.47 -3.60 6.43
CA HIS A 32 0.13 -4.08 7.67
C HIS A 32 -0.74 -3.73 8.88
N ALA A 33 -1.33 -2.54 8.94
CA ALA A 33 -2.25 -2.15 10.02
C ALA A 33 -3.49 -3.06 10.08
N ILE A 34 -4.06 -3.42 8.91
CA ILE A 34 -5.15 -4.40 8.81
C ILE A 34 -4.73 -5.77 9.36
N ASN A 35 -3.54 -6.23 8.99
CA ASN A 35 -3.04 -7.52 9.45
C ASN A 35 -2.67 -7.53 10.94
N SER A 36 -2.07 -6.46 11.46
CA SER A 36 -1.59 -6.34 12.84
C SER A 36 -2.73 -6.30 13.85
N LYS A 37 -3.87 -5.69 13.49
CA LYS A 37 -5.10 -5.72 14.32
C LYS A 37 -5.53 -7.14 14.67
N TYR A 38 -5.29 -8.10 13.79
CA TYR A 38 -5.61 -9.51 13.97
C TYR A 38 -4.31 -10.33 14.07
N LEU A 39 -3.44 -9.97 15.02
CA LEU A 39 -2.11 -10.58 15.17
C LEU A 39 -2.15 -12.13 15.15
N HIS A 40 -3.13 -12.72 15.84
CA HIS A 40 -3.26 -14.18 15.96
C HIS A 40 -4.37 -14.79 15.08
N GLN A 41 -5.10 -13.97 14.32
CA GLN A 41 -6.21 -14.41 13.49
C GLN A 41 -5.97 -14.05 12.02
N SER A 42 -6.39 -14.92 11.11
CA SER A 42 -6.35 -14.60 9.69
C SER A 42 -7.32 -13.46 9.38
N ILE A 43 -6.91 -12.53 8.52
CA ILE A 43 -7.78 -11.44 8.05
C ILE A 43 -8.95 -11.97 7.21
N PHE A 44 -8.92 -13.23 6.75
CA PHE A 44 -10.01 -13.84 5.97
C PHE A 44 -11.18 -14.35 6.84
N ARG A 45 -11.19 -14.08 8.15
CA ARG A 45 -12.34 -14.40 9.02
C ARG A 45 -13.48 -13.40 8.83
N LYS A 46 -14.72 -13.88 8.99
CA LYS A 46 -15.97 -13.07 8.90
C LYS A 46 -15.97 -11.81 9.79
N HIS A 47 -15.20 -11.77 10.88
CA HIS A 47 -15.20 -10.65 11.83
C HIS A 47 -14.17 -9.54 11.51
N THR A 48 -13.29 -9.73 10.52
CA THR A 48 -12.18 -8.79 10.22
C THR A 48 -12.66 -7.37 9.92
N PHE A 49 -13.77 -7.26 9.19
CA PHE A 49 -14.37 -5.98 8.81
C PHE A 49 -15.62 -5.62 9.63
N SER A 50 -15.82 -6.26 10.79
CA SER A 50 -17.00 -6.01 11.63
C SER A 50 -16.99 -4.65 12.32
N ASN A 51 -15.82 -4.00 12.45
CA ASN A 51 -15.70 -2.71 13.12
C ASN A 51 -15.77 -1.56 12.10
N LYS A 52 -16.88 -0.81 12.11
CA LYS A 52 -17.12 0.32 11.21
C LYS A 52 -16.09 1.44 11.35
N TRP A 53 -15.64 1.74 12.57
CA TRP A 53 -14.63 2.77 12.82
C TRP A 53 -13.28 2.39 12.21
N PHE A 54 -12.90 1.11 12.34
CA PHE A 54 -11.67 0.61 11.74
C PHE A 54 -11.70 0.71 10.20
N ASN A 55 -12.80 0.29 9.59
CA ASN A 55 -12.95 0.37 8.14
C ASN A 55 -12.95 1.83 7.66
N GLY A 56 -13.61 2.73 8.40
CA GLY A 56 -13.57 4.16 8.14
C GLY A 56 -12.16 4.74 8.20
N ALA A 57 -11.38 4.38 9.23
CA ALA A 57 -9.98 4.80 9.35
C ALA A 57 -9.13 4.33 8.16
N ILE A 58 -9.27 3.07 7.72
CA ILE A 58 -8.56 2.55 6.54
C ILE A 58 -8.90 3.35 5.27
N ILE A 59 -10.18 3.64 5.04
CA ILE A 59 -10.62 4.41 3.86
C ILE A 59 -10.07 5.83 3.92
N ILE A 60 -10.16 6.50 5.07
CA ILE A 60 -9.62 7.85 5.26
C ILE A 60 -8.10 7.85 5.04
N SER A 61 -7.37 6.89 5.61
CA SER A 61 -5.93 6.76 5.40
C SER A 61 -5.55 6.52 3.94
N ALA A 62 -6.29 5.67 3.22
CA ALA A 62 -6.07 5.46 1.78
C ALA A 62 -6.31 6.74 0.98
N LEU A 63 -7.37 7.49 1.32
CA LEU A 63 -7.70 8.76 0.67
C LEU A 63 -6.61 9.82 0.93
N VAL A 64 -6.18 9.98 2.18
CA VAL A 64 -5.08 10.90 2.54
C VAL A 64 -3.78 10.51 1.85
N MET A 65 -3.48 9.21 1.74
CA MET A 65 -2.31 8.72 1.00
C MET A 65 -2.40 9.07 -0.49
N SER A 66 -3.57 8.88 -1.12
CA SER A 66 -3.77 9.26 -2.54
C SER A 66 -3.73 10.77 -2.78
N ALA A 67 -4.04 11.58 -1.76
CA ALA A 67 -4.00 13.03 -1.84
C ALA A 67 -2.59 13.58 -2.13
N VAL A 68 -1.56 12.75 -1.98
CA VAL A 68 -0.17 13.10 -2.28
C VAL A 68 0.06 13.47 -3.75
N GLU A 69 -0.80 12.99 -4.66
CA GLU A 69 -0.79 13.36 -6.08
C GLU A 69 -1.59 14.64 -6.38
N LEU A 70 -2.24 15.26 -5.38
CA LEU A 70 -2.92 16.53 -5.61
C LEU A 70 -1.91 17.63 -5.98
N PRO A 71 -2.26 18.55 -6.89
CA PRO A 71 -1.37 19.62 -7.37
C PRO A 71 -0.75 20.48 -6.26
N PHE A 72 -1.41 20.54 -5.10
CA PHE A 72 -0.88 21.20 -3.92
C PHE A 72 0.27 20.41 -3.29
N MET A 73 0.10 19.11 -3.05
CA MET A 73 1.12 18.26 -2.41
C MET A 73 2.29 17.96 -3.35
N THR A 74 2.06 17.82 -4.66
CA THR A 74 3.13 17.61 -5.64
C THR A 74 4.14 18.74 -5.68
N ARG A 75 3.72 19.99 -5.41
CA ARG A 75 4.63 21.14 -5.28
C ARG A 75 5.47 21.15 -3.99
N PHE A 76 5.00 20.52 -2.92
CA PHE A 76 5.72 20.47 -1.64
C PHE A 76 6.67 19.28 -1.54
N PHE A 77 6.33 18.16 -2.19
CA PHE A 77 7.05 16.90 -2.07
C PHE A 77 7.77 16.47 -3.35
N ASP A 78 7.77 17.30 -4.40
CA ASP A 78 8.33 17.00 -5.73
C ASP A 78 7.84 15.65 -6.28
N ILE A 79 6.53 15.43 -6.17
CA ILE A 79 5.85 14.19 -6.58
C ILE A 79 5.37 14.32 -8.01
N THR A 80 5.47 13.23 -8.76
CA THR A 80 5.03 13.11 -10.16
C THR A 80 3.67 12.42 -10.24
N GLU A 81 2.83 12.84 -11.19
CA GLU A 81 1.57 12.13 -11.45
C GLU A 81 1.85 10.74 -12.02
N LEU A 82 1.24 9.70 -11.44
CA LEU A 82 1.34 8.34 -11.95
C LEU A 82 0.23 8.02 -12.93
N ASN A 83 0.54 7.24 -13.97
CA ASN A 83 -0.48 6.64 -14.81
C ASN A 83 -1.11 5.39 -14.17
N GLY A 84 -2.19 4.89 -14.78
CA GLY A 84 -2.89 3.70 -14.31
C GLY A 84 -2.03 2.44 -14.23
N ALA A 85 -1.01 2.29 -15.08
CA ALA A 85 -0.12 1.12 -15.04
C ALA A 85 0.84 1.19 -13.85
N GLN A 86 1.39 2.36 -13.54
CA GLN A 86 2.21 2.59 -12.36
C GLN A 86 1.39 2.39 -11.08
N TRP A 87 0.16 2.90 -11.05
CA TRP A 87 -0.79 2.63 -9.96
C TRP A 87 -1.08 1.13 -9.79
N ALA A 88 -1.26 0.38 -10.88
CA ALA A 88 -1.45 -1.06 -10.81
C ALA A 88 -0.23 -1.76 -10.18
N VAL A 89 1.00 -1.35 -10.54
CA VAL A 89 2.23 -1.88 -9.93
C VAL A 89 2.26 -1.58 -8.43
N VAL A 90 1.96 -0.36 -8.03
CA VAL A 90 1.91 0.08 -6.63
C VAL A 90 0.88 -0.74 -5.83
N LEU A 91 -0.32 -0.93 -6.38
CA LEU A 91 -1.38 -1.74 -5.76
C LEU A 91 -0.99 -3.21 -5.63
N ILE A 92 -0.41 -3.81 -6.67
CA ILE A 92 0.06 -5.20 -6.66
C ILE A 92 1.17 -5.38 -5.62
N ALA A 93 2.15 -4.46 -5.59
CA ALA A 93 3.24 -4.49 -4.62
C ALA A 93 2.72 -4.36 -3.18
N GLY A 94 1.75 -3.48 -2.94
CA GLY A 94 1.06 -3.41 -1.66
C GLY A 94 0.34 -4.72 -1.30
N LEU A 95 -0.40 -5.31 -2.24
CA LEU A 95 -1.13 -6.55 -2.01
C LEU A 95 -0.21 -7.71 -1.59
N CYS A 96 1.02 -7.77 -2.09
CA CYS A 96 2.02 -8.75 -1.67
C CYS A 96 2.27 -8.70 -0.15
N MET A 97 2.15 -7.52 0.49
CA MET A 97 2.28 -7.41 1.94
C MET A 97 1.23 -8.25 2.69
N ILE A 98 0.00 -8.27 2.20
CA ILE A 98 -1.07 -9.11 2.78
C ILE A 98 -0.68 -10.58 2.70
N LEU A 99 -0.21 -11.03 1.53
CA LEU A 99 0.17 -12.41 1.30
C LEU A 99 1.34 -12.83 2.20
N ILE A 100 2.37 -11.99 2.30
CA ILE A 100 3.55 -12.25 3.13
C ILE A 100 3.14 -12.42 4.59
N VAL A 101 2.33 -11.50 5.14
CA VAL A 101 1.93 -11.58 6.55
C VAL A 101 1.02 -12.78 6.83
N GLU A 102 0.12 -13.13 5.92
CA GLU A 102 -0.72 -14.32 6.09
C GLU A 102 0.09 -15.62 6.03
N ILE A 103 1.15 -15.68 5.19
CA ILE A 103 2.11 -16.79 5.19
C ILE A 103 2.85 -16.87 6.53
N VAL A 104 3.35 -15.75 7.06
CA VAL A 104 4.03 -15.70 8.37
C VAL A 104 3.10 -16.22 9.47
N LYS A 105 1.88 -15.68 9.55
CA LYS A 105 0.86 -16.13 10.52
C LYS A 105 0.52 -17.61 10.36
N PHE A 106 0.51 -18.13 9.14
CA PHE A 106 0.26 -19.55 8.89
C PHE A 106 1.36 -20.42 9.53
N PHE A 107 2.63 -20.06 9.35
CA PHE A 107 3.74 -20.79 9.97
C PHE A 107 3.78 -20.62 11.49
N GLU A 108 3.49 -19.43 12.02
CA GLU A 108 3.40 -19.19 13.47
C GLU A 108 2.33 -20.07 14.14
N ARG A 109 1.14 -20.15 13.53
CA ARG A 109 0.05 -21.05 13.97
C ARG A 109 0.48 -22.51 13.96
N ARG A 110 1.22 -22.94 12.93
CA ARG A 110 1.70 -24.33 12.81
C ARG A 110 2.83 -24.65 13.80
N ALA A 111 3.64 -23.66 14.15
CA ALA A 111 4.72 -23.79 15.13
C ALA A 111 4.23 -23.75 16.59
N GLY A 112 2.93 -23.58 16.85
CA GLY A 112 2.35 -23.54 18.20
C GLY A 112 2.70 -22.27 19.00
N LYS A 113 3.34 -21.28 18.36
CA LYS A 113 3.57 -19.96 18.96
C LYS A 113 2.23 -19.24 18.93
N ARG A 114 1.63 -19.08 20.11
CA ARG A 114 0.37 -18.35 20.28
C ARG A 114 0.57 -16.89 20.01
#